data_AF-A0A2V6U9J4-F1
#
_entry.id   AF-A0A2V6U9J4-F1
#
_cell.length_a   1.000
_cell.length_b   1.000
_cell.length_c   1.000
_cell.angle_alpha   90.00
_cell.angle_beta   90.00
_cell.angle_gamma   90.00
#
_symmetry.space_group_name_H-M   'P 1'
#
loop_
_entity.id
_entity.type
_entity.pdbx_description
1 polymer ?
#
loop_
_entity_poly.entity_id
_entity_poly.type
_entity_poly.pdbx_seq_one_letter_code
_entity_poly.pdbx_strand_id
1 'polypeptide(L)' 'LLFVTPEGLPITEYLPEDHEGRHAYGVVTDPTPDKGRATARVLERQQAEGT' A
#
# COMPACT_ATOMS: atom_id res chain seq x y z
N LEU A 1 -2.48 -9.26 -5.57
CA LEU A 1 -2.69 -8.18 -6.55
C LEU A 1 -1.72 -7.06 -6.18
N LEU A 2 -0.90 -6.57 -7.12
CA LEU A 2 -0.01 -5.43 -6.87
C LEU A 2 -0.80 -4.15 -7.16
N PHE A 3 -0.79 -3.17 -6.26
CA PHE A 3 -1.43 -1.89 -6.49
C PHE A 3 -0.55 -1.03 -7.39
N VAL A 4 -1.16 -0.37 -8.38
CA VAL A 4 -0.47 0.44 -9.39
C VAL A 4 -1.09 1.82 -9.51
N THR A 5 -0.31 2.79 -9.97
CA THR A 5 -0.79 4.13 -10.35
C THR A 5 -1.61 4.06 -11.66
N PRO A 6 -2.34 5.13 -12.04
CA PRO A 6 -3.04 5.19 -13.33
C PRO A 6 -2.15 4.95 -14.55
N GLU A 7 -0.85 5.23 -14.43
CA GLU A 7 0.18 5.03 -15.45
C GLU A 7 0.73 3.59 -15.46
N GLY A 8 0.27 2.73 -14.53
CA GLY A 8 0.66 1.33 -14.42
C GLY A 8 1.94 1.07 -13.62
N LEU A 9 2.48 2.08 -12.93
CA LEU A 9 3.67 1.91 -12.07
C LEU A 9 3.28 1.28 -10.73
N PRO A 10 4.07 0.35 -10.19
CA PRO A 10 3.77 -0.24 -8.89
C PRO A 10 3.94 0.78 -7.77
N ILE A 11 3.03 0.78 -6.79
CA ILE A 11 3.15 1.58 -5.57
C ILE A 11 4.22 0.93 -4.67
N THR A 12 5.27 1.66 -4.33
CA THR A 12 6.44 1.15 -3.59
C THR A 12 6.73 1.87 -2.28
N GLU A 13 5.98 2.93 -1.92
CA GLU A 13 6.22 3.69 -0.68
C GLU A 13 6.18 2.84 0.61
N TYR A 14 5.39 1.75 0.59
CA TYR A 14 5.24 0.81 1.70
C TYR A 14 6.22 -0.36 1.66
N LEU A 15 7.03 -0.47 0.62
CA LEU A 15 8.05 -1.51 0.52
C LEU A 15 9.23 -1.14 1.42
N PRO A 16 9.88 -2.12 2.08
CA PRO A 16 11.14 -1.92 2.78
C PRO A 16 12.20 -1.25 1.90
N GLU A 17 13.14 -0.56 2.53
CA GLU A 17 14.23 0.13 1.83
C GLU A 17 15.10 -0.81 0.98
N ASP A 18 15.26 -2.07 1.43
CA ASP A 18 16.05 -3.11 0.76
C ASP A 18 15.25 -3.93 -0.28
N HIS A 19 13.98 -3.58 -0.50
CA HIS A 19 13.12 -4.34 -1.37
C HIS A 19 13.46 -4.08 -2.85
N GLU A 20 13.69 -5.15 -3.61
CA GLU A 20 14.07 -5.09 -5.04
C GLU A 20 13.15 -4.16 -5.86
N GLY A 21 11.83 -4.27 -5.69
CA GLY A 21 10.86 -3.38 -6.33
C GLY A 21 11.04 -1.90 -6.00
N ARG A 22 11.45 -1.53 -4.78
CA ARG A 22 11.72 -0.13 -4.40
C ARG A 22 13.03 0.37 -5.02
N HIS A 23 14.03 -0.50 -5.15
CA HIS A 23 15.25 -0.16 -5.88
C HIS A 23 15.01 0.00 -7.39
N ALA A 24 14.20 -0.88 -7.98
CA ALA A 24 13.92 -0.87 -9.42
C ALA A 24 13.06 0.32 -9.86
N TYR A 25 12.03 0.67 -9.07
CA TYR A 25 11.05 1.71 -9.44
C TYR A 25 11.19 3.01 -8.62
N GLY A 26 12.09 3.06 -7.64
CA GLY A 26 12.17 4.16 -6.69
C GLY A 26 11.02 4.15 -5.69
N VAL A 27 10.78 5.29 -5.04
CA VAL A 27 9.63 5.51 -4.15
C VAL A 27 8.45 6.06 -4.95
N VAL A 28 7.44 5.23 -5.16
CA VAL A 28 6.20 5.55 -5.85
C VAL A 28 5.08 5.55 -4.83
N THR A 29 4.46 6.71 -4.64
CA THR A 29 3.35 6.92 -3.68
C THR A 29 2.02 6.52 -4.29
N ASP A 30 1.08 6.09 -3.44
CA ASP A 30 -0.31 5.88 -3.78
C ASP A 30 -0.98 7.23 -4.09
N PRO A 31 -1.50 7.44 -5.30
CA PRO A 31 -2.20 8.68 -5.65
C PRO A 31 -3.59 8.79 -5.02
N THR A 32 -4.11 7.71 -4.44
CA THR A 32 -5.45 7.62 -3.84
C THR A 32 -5.44 6.91 -2.48
N PRO A 33 -4.66 7.42 -1.50
CA PRO A 33 -4.44 6.74 -0.22
C PRO A 33 -5.74 6.58 0.60
N ASP A 34 -6.74 7.41 0.33
CA ASP A 34 -8.07 7.41 0.95
C ASP A 34 -9.05 6.41 0.31
N LYS A 35 -8.79 5.99 -0.93
CA LYS A 35 -9.65 5.09 -1.71
C LYS A 35 -9.19 3.64 -1.66
N GLY A 36 -8.02 3.38 -1.06
CA GLY A 36 -7.40 2.07 -0.92
C GLY A 36 -7.42 1.49 0.50
N ARG A 37 -7.27 0.15 0.58
CA ARG A 37 -7.27 -0.75 1.77
C ARG A 37 -8.59 -0.88 2.54
N ALA A 38 -9.65 -1.36 1.88
CA ALA A 38 -10.84 -1.88 2.58
C ALA A 38 -10.46 -2.89 3.69
N THR A 39 -9.41 -3.69 3.49
CA THR A 39 -8.90 -4.66 4.48
C THR A 39 -8.23 -4.01 5.70
N ALA A 40 -7.57 -2.84 5.56
CA ALA A 40 -6.93 -2.16 6.69
C ALA A 40 -7.99 -1.63 7.68
N ARG A 41 -9.08 -1.05 7.16
CA ARG A 41 -10.21 -0.61 8.01
C ARG A 41 -10.93 -1.78 8.68
N VAL A 42 -10.99 -2.94 8.02
CA VAL A 42 -11.56 -4.18 8.60
C VAL A 42 -10.64 -4.74 9.69
N LEU A 43 -9.32 -4.71 9.52
CA LEU A 43 -8.37 -5.11 10.58
C LEU A 43 -8.43 -4.17 11.79
N GLU A 44 -8.46 -2.85 11.60
CA GLU A 44 -8.64 -1.88 12.70
C GLU A 44 -9.92 -2.14 13.48
N ARG A 45 -11.02 -2.45 12.78
CA ARG A 45 -12.31 -2.77 13.41
C ARG A 45 -12.25 -4.06 14.24
N GLN A 46 -11.55 -5.09 13.78
CA GLN A 46 -11.40 -6.35 14.53
C GLN A 46 -10.52 -6.19 15.79
N GLN A 47 -9.58 -5.24 15.81
CA GLN A 47 -8.79 -4.95 17.02
C GLN A 47 -9.59 -4.15 18.07
N ALA A 48 -10.55 -3.34 17.64
CA ALA A 48 -11.38 -2.53 18.54
C ALA A 48 -12.55 -3.30 19.19
N GLU A 49 -13.04 -4.37 18.56
CA GLU A 49 -14.16 -5.19 19.05
C GLU A 49 -13.71 -6.39 19.92
N GLY A 50 -12.41 -6.48 20.24
CA GLY A 50 -11.79 -7.57 21.02
C GLY A 50 -11.29 -7.19 22.42
N THR A 51 -11.90 -6.22 23.11
CA THR A 51 -11.64 -5.89 24.53
C THR A 51 -12.91 -6.02 25.36
#